data_AF-A0A412AX14-F1
#
_entry.id   AF-A0A412AX14-F1
#
_cell.length_a   1.000
_cell.length_b   1.000
_cell.length_c   1.000
_cell.angle_alpha   90.00
_cell.angle_beta   90.00
_cell.angle_gamma   90.00
#
_symmetry.space_group_name_H-M   'P 1'
#
loop_
_entity.id
_entity.type
_entity.pdbx_description
1 polymer ?
#
loop_
_entity_poly.entity_id
_entity_poly.type
_entity_poly.pdbx_seq_one_letter_code
_entity_poly.pdbx_strand_id
1 'polypeptide(L)' 'MTFADAILKLRSERRLSQTQFAKELGVSYTSVNRWENGRSLPTKMMLLVIHRYCEERHLEFSCEEVDRLS' A
#
# COMPACT_ATOMS: atom_id res chain seq x y z
N MET A 1 2.25 5.94 -11.97
CA MET A 1 1.13 6.08 -11.02
C MET A 1 1.69 6.49 -9.67
N THR A 2 0.97 7.33 -8.92
CA THR A 2 1.42 7.72 -7.57
C THR A 2 1.27 6.55 -6.60
N PHE A 3 1.98 6.61 -5.47
CA PHE A 3 1.81 5.63 -4.39
C PHE A 3 0.36 5.57 -3.89
N ALA A 4 -0.31 6.73 -3.79
CA ALA A 4 -1.71 6.81 -3.37
C ALA A 4 -2.64 6.05 -4.34
N ASP A 5 -2.41 6.18 -5.66
CA ASP A 5 -3.17 5.45 -6.67
C ASP A 5 -2.88 3.95 -6.61
N ALA A 6 -1.61 3.57 -6.47
CA ALA A 6 -1.18 2.18 -6.44
C ALA A 6 -1.75 1.43 -5.24
N ILE A 7 -1.68 2.03 -4.05
CA ILE A 7 -2.16 1.39 -2.82
C ILE A 7 -3.70 1.30 -2.81
N LEU A 8 -4.38 2.31 -3.35
CA LEU A 8 -5.83 2.30 -3.54
C LEU A 8 -6.27 1.19 -4.50
N LYS A 9 -5.55 1.05 -5.63
CA LYS A 9 -5.80 -0.01 -6.63
C LYS A 9 -5.61 -1.39 -6.01
N LEU A 10 -4.47 -1.63 -5.36
CA LEU A 10 -4.15 -2.89 -4.67
C LEU A 10 -5.25 -3.30 -3.68
N ARG A 11 -5.75 -2.35 -2.87
CA ARG A 11 -6.86 -2.61 -1.94
C ARG A 11 -8.16 -2.94 -2.68
N SER A 12 -8.48 -2.16 -3.71
CA SER A 12 -9.78 -2.23 -4.40
C SER A 12 -9.93 -3.50 -5.24
N GLU A 13 -8.86 -3.99 -5.86
CA GLU A 13 -8.83 -5.27 -6.59
C GLU A 13 -9.17 -6.45 -5.69
N ARG A 14 -8.84 -6.33 -4.40
CA ARG A 14 -9.15 -7.33 -3.37
C ARG A 14 -10.50 -7.10 -2.70
N ARG A 15 -11.23 -6.04 -3.08
CA ARG A 15 -12.54 -5.66 -2.52
C ARG A 15 -12.52 -5.48 -0.99
N LEU A 16 -11.38 -5.03 -0.45
CA LEU A 16 -11.20 -4.81 0.97
C LEU A 16 -11.57 -3.37 1.34
N SER A 17 -12.18 -3.19 2.52
CA SER A 17 -12.24 -1.88 3.16
C SER A 17 -10.84 -1.45 3.63
N GLN A 18 -10.63 -0.14 3.83
CA GLN A 18 -9.38 0.39 4.39
C GLN A 18 -9.03 -0.29 5.73
N THR A 19 -10.03 -0.59 6.57
CA THR A 19 -9.84 -1.26 7.86
C THR A 19 -9.41 -2.73 7.70
N GLN A 20 -10.01 -3.46 6.76
CA GLN A 20 -9.58 -4.85 6.49
C GLN A 20 -8.16 -4.88 5.91
N PHE A 21 -7.86 -3.99 4.98
CA PHE A 21 -6.54 -3.91 4.38
C PHE A 21 -5.47 -3.49 5.40
N ALA A 22 -5.78 -2.54 6.28
CA ALA A 22 -4.93 -2.16 7.40
C ALA A 22 -4.62 -3.37 8.32
N LYS A 23 -5.62 -4.20 8.63
CA LYS A 23 -5.43 -5.43 9.41
C LYS A 23 -4.50 -6.41 8.70
N GLU A 24 -4.66 -6.60 7.39
CA GLU A 24 -3.80 -7.48 6.61
C GLU A 24 -2.34 -7.00 6.52
N LEU A 25 -2.12 -5.69 6.48
CA LEU A 25 -0.80 -5.08 6.48
C LEU A 25 -0.20 -4.87 7.88
N GLY A 26 -0.94 -5.18 8.95
CA GLY A 26 -0.49 -4.96 10.34
C GLY A 26 -0.35 -3.49 10.73
N VAL A 27 -1.14 -2.59 10.13
CA VAL A 27 -1.12 -1.14 10.40
C VAL A 27 -2.46 -0.60 10.86
N SER A 28 -2.50 0.66 11.26
CA SER A 28 -3.74 1.34 11.61
C SER A 28 -4.57 1.69 10.36
N TYR A 29 -5.89 1.77 10.51
CA TYR A 29 -6.78 2.36 9.49
C TYR A 29 -6.29 3.74 9.06
N THR A 30 -5.87 4.58 10.02
CA THR A 30 -5.39 5.95 9.75
C THR A 30 -4.17 5.97 8.83
N SER A 31 -3.28 4.97 8.92
CA SER A 31 -2.13 4.84 8.04
C SER A 31 -2.57 4.66 6.58
N VAL A 32 -3.45 3.68 6.32
CA VAL A 32 -4.00 3.41 4.99
C VAL A 32 -4.79 4.61 4.47
N ASN A 33 -5.61 5.24 5.32
CA ASN A 33 -6.36 6.44 4.94
C ASN A 33 -5.45 7.58 4.49
N ARG A 34 -4.36 7.86 5.22
CA ARG A 34 -3.41 8.91 4.85
C ARG A 34 -2.67 8.58 3.55
N TRP A 35 -2.30 7.33 3.34
CA TRP A 35 -1.66 6.85 2.11
C TRP A 35 -2.55 7.03 0.88
N GLU A 36 -3.79 6.52 0.93
CA GLU A 36 -4.75 6.61 -0.18
C GLU A 36 -5.16 8.06 -0.50
N ASN A 37 -5.04 8.98 0.46
CA ASN A 37 -5.31 10.40 0.27
C ASN A 37 -4.04 11.23 0.00
N GLY A 38 -2.88 10.60 -0.23
CA GLY A 38 -1.62 11.29 -0.52
C GLY A 38 -1.10 12.17 0.62
N ARG A 39 -1.57 11.97 1.86
CA ARG A 39 -1.20 12.78 3.04
C ARG A 39 0.15 12.39 3.64
N SER A 40 0.62 11.18 3.37
CA SER A 40 1.94 10.69 3.78
C SER A 40 2.36 9.53 2.90
N LEU A 41 3.66 9.30 2.79
CA LEU A 41 4.21 8.06 2.23
C LEU A 41 4.49 7.05 3.35
N PRO A 42 4.50 5.74 3.05
CA PRO A 42 4.97 4.71 3.97
C PRO A 42 6.47 4.89 4.24
N THR A 43 6.94 4.33 5.34
CA THR A 43 8.38 4.19 5.60
C THR A 43 8.99 3.14 4.68
N LYS A 44 10.32 3.13 4.51
CA LYS A 44 11.03 2.07 3.76
C LYS A 44 10.69 0.66 4.27
N MET A 45 10.62 0.49 5.59
CA MET A 45 10.22 -0.81 6.18
C MET A 45 8.80 -1.20 5.77
N MET A 46 7.87 -0.25 5.76
CA MET A 46 6.49 -0.52 5.39
C MET A 46 6.32 -0.79 3.89
N LEU A 47 7.17 -0.19 3.03
CA LEU A 47 7.25 -0.56 1.62
C LEU A 47 7.66 -2.02 1.44
N LEU A 48 8.64 -2.52 2.20
CA LEU A 48 9.02 -3.94 2.17
C LEU A 48 7.86 -4.85 2.60
N VAL A 49 7.09 -4.45 3.61
CA VAL A 49 5.89 -5.18 4.04
C VAL A 49 4.86 -5.24 2.91
N ILE A 50 4.62 -4.13 2.21
CA ILE A 50 3.69 -4.08 1.07
C ILE A 50 4.20 -4.95 -0.09
N HIS A 51 5.49 -4.88 -0.43
CA HIS A 51 6.08 -5.73 -1.47
C HIS A 51 5.93 -7.22 -1.14
N ARG A 52 6.31 -7.63 0.07
CA ARG A 52 6.15 -9.00 0.52
C ARG A 52 4.69 -9.46 0.49
N TYR A 53 3.79 -8.61 0.94
CA TYR A 53 2.35 -8.88 0.90
C TYR A 53 1.87 -9.17 -0.53
N CYS A 54 2.35 -8.40 -1.51
CA CYS A 54 2.05 -8.59 -2.93
C CYS A 54 2.68 -9.87 -3.48
N GLU A 55 3.95 -10.16 -3.18
CA GLU A 55 4.64 -11.38 -3.61
C GLU A 55 3.95 -12.65 -3.13
N GLU A 56 3.59 -12.71 -1.84
CA GLU A 56 2.89 -13.84 -1.22
C GLU A 56 1.51 -14.11 -1.84
N ARG A 57 0.93 -13.13 -2.53
CA ARG A 57 -0.41 -13.18 -3.13
C ARG A 57 -0.40 -13.09 -4.65
N HIS A 58 0.79 -13.07 -5.26
CA HIS A 58 0.99 -12.90 -6.70
C HIS A 58 0.29 -11.65 -7.27
N LEU A 59 0.43 -10.52 -6.58
CA LEU A 59 -0.14 -9.23 -6.97
C LEU A 59 0.94 -8.32 -7.57
N GLU A 60 0.58 -7.56 -8.59
CA GLU A 60 1.43 -6.51 -9.13
C GLU A 60 1.29 -5.21 -8.33
N PHE A 61 2.40 -4.63 -7.91
CA PHE A 61 2.45 -3.34 -7.25
C PHE A 61 3.60 -2.50 -7.81
N SER A 62 3.28 -1.36 -8.42
CA SER A 62 4.24 -0.44 -9.05
C SER A 62 3.81 1.00 -8.77
N CYS A 63 4.74 1.86 -8.36
CA CYS A 63 4.51 3.29 -8.20
C CYS A 63 5.80 4.10 -8.31
N GLU A 64 5.69 5.34 -8.78
CA GLU A 64 6.83 6.19 -9.16
C GLU A 64 7.69 6.65 -7.97
N GLU A 65 7.11 6.76 -6.78
CA GLU A 65 7.82 7.21 -5.59
C GLU A 65 8.71 6.11 -4.99
N VAL A 66 8.40 4.85 -5.25
CA VAL A 66 9.20 3.71 -4.79
C VAL A 66 10.45 3.54 -5.64
N ASP A 67 10.34 3.73 -6.95
CA ASP A 67 11.46 3.61 -7.90
C ASP A 67 12.55 4.68 -7.68
N ARG A 68 12.24 5.79 -6.98
CA ARG A 68 13.21 6.84 -6.63
C ARG A 68 13.94 6.57 -5.30
N LEU A 69 13.48 5.61 -4.51
CA LEU A 69 14.02 5.27 -3.20
C LEU A 69 14.88 3.99 -3.20
N SER A 70 14.76 3.19 -4.26
CA SER A 70 15.63 2.07 -4.67
C SER A 70 16.85 2.56 -5.43
#